data_AF-A0A420FW73-F1
#
_entry.id   AF-A0A420FW73-F1
#
_cell.length_a   1.000
_cell.length_b   1.000
_cell.length_c   1.000
_cell.angle_alpha   90.00
_cell.angle_beta   90.00
_cell.angle_gamma   90.00
#
_symmetry.space_group_name_H-M   'P 1'
#
loop_
_entity.id
_entity.type
_entity.pdbx_description
1 polymer ?
#
loop_
_entity_poly.entity_id
_entity_poly.type
_entity_poly.pdbx_seq_one_letter_code
_entity_poly.pdbx_strand_id
1 'polypeptide(L)' 'MATKKRRNGSSYSGNGSNLKDIGLDHLMKLDELPIEQSMIMLKEAGIDVDEEEAIKIMEFLHLLARITIKEIFSPD' A
#
# COMPACT_ATOMS: atom_id res chain seq x y z
N MET A 1 -7.60 1.92 46.63
CA MET A 1 -7.92 0.89 45.61
C MET A 1 -8.01 1.56 44.25
N ALA A 2 -7.26 1.05 43.28
CA ALA A 2 -7.04 1.64 41.96
C ALA A 2 -8.04 1.14 40.91
N THR A 3 -8.36 1.94 39.89
CA THR A 3 -8.70 1.41 38.56
C THR A 3 -8.04 2.26 37.47
N LYS A 4 -7.11 1.62 36.75
CA LYS A 4 -6.17 2.19 35.77
C LYS A 4 -6.84 2.20 34.40
N LYS A 5 -7.11 3.38 33.85
CA LYS A 5 -7.66 3.59 32.50
C LYS A 5 -6.59 3.31 31.45
N ARG A 6 -6.68 2.18 30.74
CA ARG A 6 -5.81 1.85 29.61
C ARG A 6 -6.42 2.41 28.32
N ARG A 7 -5.76 3.39 27.70
CA ARG A 7 -5.97 3.76 26.29
C ARG A 7 -4.74 3.27 25.52
N ASN A 8 -4.89 2.15 24.82
CA ASN A 8 -3.91 1.68 23.83
C ASN A 8 -4.28 2.35 22.51
N GLY A 9 -3.65 3.48 22.20
CA GLY A 9 -3.60 3.98 20.82
C GLY A 9 -2.46 3.24 20.13
N SER A 10 -2.80 2.25 19.30
CA SER A 10 -1.84 1.68 18.35
C SER A 10 -1.61 2.73 17.27
N SER A 11 -0.47 3.42 17.34
CA SER A 11 0.02 4.23 16.24
C SER A 11 0.67 3.28 15.23
N TYR A 12 -0.07 2.92 14.19
CA TYR A 12 0.47 2.32 12.98
C TYR A 12 1.39 3.35 12.32
N SER A 13 2.67 3.25 12.64
CA SER A 13 3.74 3.91 11.90
C SER A 13 3.99 3.10 10.65
N GLY A 14 3.20 3.35 9.61
CA GLY A 14 3.47 2.85 8.27
C GLY A 14 4.86 3.32 7.85
N ASN A 15 5.81 2.39 7.82
CA ASN A 15 7.15 2.63 7.35
C ASN A 15 7.09 2.70 5.82
N GLY A 16 6.66 3.85 5.29
CA GLY A 16 6.66 4.13 3.86
C GLY A 16 8.05 3.88 3.31
N SER A 17 8.18 2.82 2.52
CA SER A 17 9.38 2.53 1.75
C SER A 17 9.75 3.78 0.96
N ASN A 18 10.98 4.31 1.14
CA ASN A 18 11.40 5.54 0.49
C ASN A 18 11.54 5.31 -1.02
N LEU A 19 10.48 5.56 -1.79
CA LEU A 19 10.41 5.46 -3.26
C LEU A 19 11.47 6.32 -4.00
N LYS A 20 12.16 7.20 -3.27
CA LYS A 20 13.29 8.02 -3.74
C LYS A 20 14.49 7.17 -4.14
N ASP A 21 14.73 6.06 -3.45
CA ASP A 21 15.92 5.23 -3.68
C ASP A 21 15.88 4.47 -5.01
N ILE A 22 14.71 4.42 -5.66
CA ILE A 22 14.47 3.70 -6.92
C ILE A 22 14.42 4.66 -8.12
N GLY A 23 14.71 5.96 -7.93
CA GLY A 23 14.68 6.96 -9.00
C GLY A 23 13.29 7.21 -9.58
N LEU A 24 12.23 6.92 -8.80
CA LEU A 24 10.84 7.05 -9.24
C LEU A 24 10.21 8.42 -8.91
N ASP A 25 11.01 9.41 -8.54
CA ASP A 25 10.57 10.75 -8.12
C ASP A 25 9.82 11.54 -9.19
N HIS A 26 10.03 11.19 -10.47
CA HIS A 26 9.32 11.81 -11.60
C HIS A 26 8.07 11.06 -12.05
N LEU A 27 7.80 9.87 -11.49
CA LEU A 27 6.63 9.11 -11.88
C LEU A 27 5.38 9.68 -11.23
N MET A 28 4.33 9.85 -12.05
CA MET A 28 2.97 10.20 -11.63
C MET A 28 2.63 9.56 -10.29
N LYS A 29 2.10 10.38 -9.38
CA LYS A 29 1.43 9.89 -8.18
C LYS A 29 0.16 9.18 -8.64
N LEU A 30 0.09 7.88 -8.39
CA LEU A 30 -1.15 7.14 -8.57
C LEU A 30 -1.91 7.21 -7.26
N ASP A 31 -3.21 7.45 -7.35
CA ASP A 31 -4.06 7.37 -6.17
C ASP A 31 -4.14 5.91 -5.72
N GLU A 32 -3.83 5.68 -4.44
CA GLU A 32 -3.91 4.36 -3.83
C GLU A 32 -5.34 4.07 -3.39
N LEU A 33 -5.78 2.83 -3.57
CA LEU A 33 -7.04 2.36 -3.03
C LEU A 33 -6.94 2.24 -1.50
N PRO A 34 -7.99 2.59 -0.74
CA PRO A 34 -8.07 2.25 0.66
C PRO A 34 -7.87 0.74 0.88
N ILE A 35 -7.20 0.38 1.97
CA ILE A 35 -6.88 -1.03 2.22
C ILE A 35 -8.14 -1.87 2.40
N GLU A 36 -9.21 -1.34 3.00
CA GLU A 36 -10.47 -2.08 3.15
C GLU A 36 -11.08 -2.44 1.80
N GLN A 37 -11.00 -1.52 0.83
CA GLN A 37 -11.49 -1.76 -0.52
C GLN A 37 -10.63 -2.80 -1.25
N SER A 38 -9.31 -2.73 -1.06
CA SER A 38 -8.37 -3.69 -1.64
C SER A 38 -8.62 -5.11 -1.12
N MET A 39 -8.86 -5.26 0.18
CA MET A 39 -9.20 -6.55 0.78
C MET A 39 -10.52 -7.12 0.25
N ILE A 40 -11.53 -6.28 0.04
CA ILE A 40 -12.80 -6.70 -0.59
C ILE A 40 -12.53 -7.25 -1.99
N MET A 41 -11.75 -6.53 -2.80
CA MET A 41 -11.43 -6.95 -4.16
C MET A 41 -10.62 -8.26 -4.21
N LEU A 42 -9.64 -8.41 -3.31
CA LEU A 42 -8.85 -9.64 -3.19
C LEU A 42 -9.74 -10.82 -2.82
N LYS A 43 -10.64 -10.63 -1.85
CA LYS A 43 -11.62 -11.65 -1.45
C LYS A 43 -12.58 -12.02 -2.58
N GLU A 44 -13.10 -11.04 -3.32
CA GLU A 44 -13.96 -11.27 -4.49
C GLU A 44 -13.23 -12.05 -5.61
N ALA A 45 -11.91 -11.87 -5.73
CA ALA A 45 -11.06 -12.64 -6.62
C ALA A 45 -10.70 -14.05 -6.09
N GLY A 46 -11.20 -14.43 -4.91
CA GLY A 46 -10.90 -15.71 -4.26
C GLY A 46 -9.52 -15.76 -3.58
N ILE A 47 -8.89 -14.61 -3.36
CA ILE A 47 -7.62 -14.46 -2.67
C ILE A 47 -7.92 -14.08 -1.22
N ASP A 48 -7.86 -15.06 -0.32
CA ASP A 48 -8.03 -14.86 1.11
C ASP A 48 -6.66 -14.55 1.74
N VAL A 49 -6.49 -13.33 2.21
CA VAL A 49 -5.23 -12.80 2.76
C VAL A 49 -5.53 -11.93 3.98
N ASP A 50 -4.55 -11.82 4.87
CA ASP A 50 -4.62 -10.83 5.95
C ASP A 50 -4.27 -9.41 5.49
N GLU A 51 -4.41 -8.44 6.38
CA GLU A 51 -4.15 -7.03 6.08
C GLU A 51 -2.69 -6.77 5.69
N GLU A 52 -1.72 -7.44 6.34
CA GLU A 52 -0.30 -7.25 6.03
C GLU A 52 0.05 -7.81 4.65
N GLU A 53 -0.52 -8.97 4.30
CA GLU A 53 -0.41 -9.57 2.98
C GLU A 53 -1.07 -8.69 1.91
N ALA A 54 -2.27 -8.17 2.18
CA ALA A 54 -2.96 -7.26 1.28
C ALA A 54 -2.15 -5.98 1.02
N ILE A 55 -1.57 -5.37 2.06
CA ILE A 55 -0.69 -4.19 1.93
C ILE A 55 0.48 -4.50 0.98
N LYS A 56 1.20 -5.61 1.19
CA LYS A 56 2.35 -5.99 0.35
C LYS A 56 1.95 -6.24 -1.10
N ILE A 57 0.80 -6.88 -1.33
CA ILE A 57 0.27 -7.12 -2.68
C ILE A 57 -0.03 -5.78 -3.36
N MET A 58 -0.71 -4.87 -2.66
CA MET A 58 -1.08 -3.57 -3.22
C MET A 58 0.13 -2.68 -3.47
N GLU A 59 1.13 -2.68 -2.59
CA GLU A 59 2.41 -1.99 -2.81
C GLU A 59 3.12 -2.51 -4.07
N PHE A 60 3.15 -3.82 -4.27
CA PHE A 60 3.75 -4.44 -5.45
C PHE A 60 2.98 -4.07 -6.74
N LEU A 61 1.65 -4.13 -6.71
CA LEU A 61 0.80 -3.76 -7.84
C LEU A 61 0.96 -2.27 -8.19
N HIS A 62 1.06 -1.41 -7.17
CA HIS A 62 1.30 0.02 -7.36
C HIS A 62 2.66 0.28 -8.03
N LEU A 63 3.71 -0.42 -7.59
CA LEU A 63 5.03 -0.35 -8.23
C LEU A 63 4.97 -0.80 -9.71
N LEU A 64 4.35 -1.93 -9.99
CA LEU A 64 4.18 -2.44 -11.36
C LEU A 64 3.43 -1.46 -12.25
N ALA A 65 2.33 -0.89 -11.74
CA ALA A 65 1.54 0.09 -12.47
C ALA A 65 2.38 1.33 -12.82
N ARG A 66 3.14 1.86 -11.86
CA ARG A 66 4.02 3.01 -12.10
C ARG A 66 5.06 2.72 -13.17
N ILE A 67 5.77 1.58 -13.08
CA ILE A 67 6.77 1.18 -14.08
C ILE A 67 6.12 1.06 -15.46
N THR A 68 4.98 0.39 -15.55
CA THR A 68 4.27 0.15 -16.83
C THR A 68 3.83 1.46 -17.47
N ILE A 69 3.27 2.39 -16.70
CA ILE A 69 2.84 3.70 -17.19
C ILE A 69 4.05 4.48 -17.70
N LYS A 70 5.19 4.46 -16.99
CA LYS A 70 6.41 5.11 -17.47
C LYS A 70 6.84 4.55 -18.81
N GLU A 71 6.91 3.23 -18.95
CA GLU A 71 7.35 2.59 -20.19
C GLU A 71 6.44 2.93 -21.38
N ILE A 72 5.12 2.99 -21.16
CA ILE A 72 4.14 3.25 -22.22
C ILE A 72 4.13 4.72 -22.66
N PHE A 73 4.21 5.66 -21.71
CA PHE A 73 4.03 7.10 -21.98
C PHE A 73 5.35 7.87 -22.09
N SER A 74 6.47 7.27 -21.72
CA SER A 74 7.81 7.81 -21.92
C SER A 74 8.78 6.66 -22.20
N PRO A 75 8.58 5.94 -23.33
CA PRO A 75 9.60 5.02 -23.82
C PRO A 75 10.84 5.85 -24.13
N ASP A 76 11.99 5.45 -23.58
CA ASP A 76 13.29 6.09 -23.81
C ASP A 76 13.63 6.20 -25.32
#